data_AF-A0A955UMH3-F1
#
_entry.id   AF-A0A955UMH3-F1
#
_cell.length_a   1.000
_cell.length_b   1.000
_cell.length_c   1.000
_cell.angle_alpha   90.00
_cell.angle_beta   90.00
_cell.angle_gamma   90.00
#
_symmetry.space_group_name_H-M   'P 1'
#
loop_
_entity.id
_entity.type
_entity.pdbx_description
1 polymer ?
#
loop_
_entity_poly.entity_id
_entity_poly.type
_entity_poly.pdbx_seq_one_letter_code
_entity_poly.pdbx_strand_id
1 'polypeptide(L)'
;GTIGLLVSGCTIPLDENEQLEMAWVVGRNARQTFERDRRWGRHRFFAVQGYSMDTPGVSWTEYAVCFYRSAKLVEFDGPGDVVGSPEQQRIGGLVHTFAKDYNGWMREHLVATGRTRCPAESDPDAAWSDMIELVGPPPNGVGLSQGVWLAAPEFRIEVTPGELERVLEGACAVLKRRRMRGLIDVVIERGARSIEVDCGRR
;
A
#
# COMPACT_ATOMS: atom_id res chain seq x y z
N GLY A 1 8.28 37.69 -9.51
CA GLY A 1 7.53 37.59 -8.25
C GLY A 1 8.02 36.37 -7.54
N THR A 2 8.68 36.56 -6.40
CA THR A 2 9.18 35.48 -5.54
C THR A 2 8.01 34.97 -4.71
N ILE A 3 7.60 33.71 -4.90
CA ILE A 3 6.65 33.04 -4.00
C ILE A 3 7.50 32.42 -2.89
N GLY A 4 7.44 33.02 -1.70
CA GLY A 4 8.06 32.49 -0.49
C GLY A 4 7.23 31.33 0.06
N LEU A 5 7.86 30.17 0.23
CA LEU A 5 7.35 29.11 1.11
C LEU A 5 7.56 29.57 2.56
N LEU A 6 6.50 30.05 3.20
CA LEU A 6 6.43 30.15 4.66
C LEU A 6 6.17 28.74 5.21
N VAL A 7 7.25 28.00 5.48
CA VAL A 7 7.18 26.77 6.28
C VAL A 7 7.09 27.19 7.74
N SER A 8 5.87 27.47 8.23
CA SER A 8 5.66 27.58 9.68
C SER A 8 5.70 26.17 10.27
N GLY A 9 6.81 25.86 10.94
CA GLY A 9 7.03 24.61 11.64
C GLY A 9 6.07 24.41 12.81
N CYS A 10 4.95 23.75 12.53
CA CYS A 10 4.24 22.98 13.55
C CYS A 10 4.74 21.54 13.48
N THR A 11 5.83 21.26 14.20
CA THR A 11 6.17 19.90 14.60
C THR A 11 5.07 19.46 15.57
N ILE A 12 4.12 18.65 15.10
CA ILE A 12 3.21 17.95 16.01
C ILE A 12 4.00 16.75 16.51
N PRO A 13 4.33 16.67 17.82
CA PRO A 13 4.92 15.46 18.37
C PRO A 13 3.95 14.30 18.11
N LEU A 14 4.45 13.18 17.61
CA LEU A 14 3.71 11.91 17.63
C LEU A 14 3.22 11.70 19.07
N ASP A 15 2.06 11.09 19.23
CA ASP A 15 1.66 10.59 20.56
C ASP A 15 2.81 9.69 21.07
N GLU A 16 3.19 9.83 22.34
CA GLU A 16 4.20 8.97 22.97
C GLU A 16 3.86 7.49 22.78
N ASN A 17 2.56 7.16 22.66
CA ASN A 17 2.08 5.82 22.35
C ASN A 17 2.49 5.32 20.96
N GLU A 18 2.39 6.14 19.91
CA GLU A 18 2.78 5.77 18.53
C GLU A 18 4.29 5.49 18.44
N GLN A 19 5.09 6.29 19.14
CA GLN A 19 6.54 6.05 19.23
C GLN A 19 6.86 4.76 19.97
N LEU A 20 6.14 4.43 21.05
CA LEU A 20 6.33 3.17 21.78
C LEU A 20 5.93 1.94 20.94
N GLU A 21 4.88 2.06 20.13
CA GLU A 21 4.44 1.00 19.20
C GLU A 21 5.44 0.77 18.06
N MET A 22 6.16 1.80 17.61
CA MET A 22 7.21 1.65 16.60
C MET A 22 8.58 1.28 17.20
N ALA A 23 8.85 1.70 18.44
CA ALA A 23 10.15 1.54 19.08
C ALA A 23 10.55 0.07 19.30
N TRP A 24 9.60 -0.86 19.47
CA TRP A 24 9.96 -2.27 19.65
C TRP A 24 10.65 -2.87 18.41
N VAL A 25 10.46 -2.28 17.24
CA VAL A 25 11.10 -2.67 15.97
C VAL A 25 12.55 -2.22 15.93
N VAL A 26 12.89 -1.13 16.63
CA VAL A 26 14.25 -0.61 16.71
C VAL A 26 15.16 -1.65 17.38
N GLY A 27 16.13 -2.16 16.61
CA GLY A 27 17.05 -3.23 17.06
C GLY A 27 16.52 -4.65 16.88
N ARG A 28 15.35 -4.87 16.29
CA ARG A 28 14.87 -6.19 15.88
C ARG A 28 15.43 -6.57 14.51
N ASN A 29 15.74 -7.85 14.34
CA ASN A 29 16.02 -8.42 13.03
C ASN A 29 14.74 -9.06 12.46
N ALA A 30 14.33 -8.63 11.27
CA ALA A 30 13.11 -9.09 10.60
C ALA A 30 13.13 -10.60 10.35
N ARG A 31 14.25 -11.16 9.88
CA ARG A 31 14.40 -12.59 9.61
C ARG A 31 14.30 -13.43 10.89
N GLN A 32 14.97 -13.04 11.96
CA GLN A 32 14.87 -13.73 13.25
C GLN A 32 13.44 -13.69 13.81
N THR A 33 12.75 -12.55 13.61
CA THR A 33 11.35 -12.39 14.05
C THR A 33 10.42 -13.28 13.25
N PHE A 34 10.59 -13.34 11.92
CA PHE A 34 9.87 -14.25 11.03
C PHE A 34 10.09 -15.72 11.44
N GLU A 35 11.34 -16.15 11.62
CA GLU A 35 11.64 -17.54 11.99
C GLU A 35 11.00 -17.94 13.33
N ARG A 36 11.00 -17.04 14.31
CA ARG A 36 10.32 -17.26 15.59
C ARG A 36 8.82 -17.39 15.41
N ASP A 37 8.20 -16.46 14.68
CA ASP A 37 6.76 -16.45 14.47
C ASP A 37 6.30 -17.67 13.68
N ARG A 38 7.05 -18.06 12.63
CA ARG A 38 6.85 -19.29 11.87
C ARG A 38 6.88 -20.53 12.75
N ARG A 39 7.89 -20.65 13.63
CA ARG A 39 7.99 -21.78 14.59
C ARG A 39 6.82 -21.83 15.56
N TRP A 40 6.23 -20.69 15.89
CA TRP A 40 5.10 -20.58 16.81
C TRP A 40 3.74 -20.55 16.11
N GLY A 41 3.69 -20.74 14.78
CA GLY A 41 2.46 -20.68 14.00
C GLY A 41 1.77 -19.31 14.03
N ARG A 42 2.52 -18.24 14.30
CA ARG A 42 2.01 -16.87 14.31
C ARG A 42 2.15 -16.30 12.91
N HIS A 43 1.03 -16.09 12.23
CA HIS A 43 1.02 -15.43 10.93
C HIS A 43 0.49 -14.02 11.07
N ARG A 44 1.31 -13.05 10.69
CA ARG A 44 0.95 -11.64 10.71
C ARG A 44 1.57 -10.91 9.54
N PHE A 45 0.98 -9.80 9.15
CA PHE A 45 1.59 -8.80 8.27
C PHE A 45 1.71 -7.50 9.04
N PHE A 46 2.69 -6.69 8.67
CA PHE A 46 2.87 -5.36 9.21
C PHE A 46 2.51 -4.32 8.15
N ALA A 47 1.54 -3.46 8.46
CA ALA A 47 1.24 -2.29 7.66
C ALA A 47 1.81 -1.04 8.32
N VAL A 48 2.34 -0.11 7.52
CA VAL A 48 2.87 1.17 8.01
C VAL A 48 2.05 2.28 7.38
N GLN A 49 1.17 2.91 8.17
CA GLN A 49 0.38 4.07 7.74
C GLN A 49 1.26 5.33 7.70
N GLY A 50 0.98 6.28 6.80
CA GLY A 50 1.79 7.49 6.56
C GLY A 50 2.23 7.64 5.10
N TYR A 51 3.40 8.24 4.84
CA TYR A 51 3.99 8.55 3.51
C TYR A 51 4.01 7.37 2.49
N SER A 52 3.68 6.15 2.93
CA SER A 52 3.82 4.89 2.22
C SER A 52 2.60 3.98 2.30
N MET A 53 1.38 4.49 2.55
CA MET A 53 0.16 3.64 2.53
C MET A 53 0.02 2.84 1.22
N ASP A 54 0.63 3.36 0.16
CA ASP A 54 0.65 2.81 -1.19
C ASP A 54 1.97 2.10 -1.55
N THR A 55 2.85 1.80 -0.58
CA THR A 55 4.14 1.15 -0.88
C THR A 55 4.03 -0.36 -0.95
N PRO A 56 4.45 -0.98 -2.07
CA PRO A 56 4.56 -2.42 -2.21
C PRO A 56 5.25 -3.13 -1.03
N GLY A 57 4.63 -4.19 -0.54
CA GLY A 57 5.16 -5.09 0.49
C GLY A 57 4.93 -4.65 1.93
N VAL A 58 4.41 -3.43 2.15
CA VAL A 58 4.05 -2.91 3.48
C VAL A 58 2.67 -2.25 3.51
N SER A 59 1.95 -2.27 2.38
CA SER A 59 0.58 -1.80 2.26
C SER A 59 -0.42 -2.82 2.79
N TRP A 60 -1.66 -2.39 2.98
CA TRP A 60 -2.78 -3.25 3.35
C TRP A 60 -3.19 -4.21 2.23
N THR A 61 -2.80 -3.92 1.01
CA THR A 61 -3.45 -4.44 -0.20
C THR A 61 -3.13 -5.90 -0.43
N GLU A 62 -1.85 -6.26 -0.41
CA GLU A 62 -1.45 -7.65 -0.54
C GLU A 62 -2.05 -8.51 0.58
N TYR A 63 -2.02 -8.00 1.81
CA TYR A 63 -2.63 -8.65 2.96
C TYR A 63 -4.15 -8.87 2.76
N ALA A 64 -4.89 -7.80 2.49
CA ALA A 64 -6.34 -7.83 2.48
C ALA A 64 -6.91 -8.67 1.33
N VAL A 65 -6.23 -8.69 0.19
CA VAL A 65 -6.67 -9.46 -0.98
C VAL A 65 -6.28 -10.93 -0.85
N CYS A 66 -5.04 -11.22 -0.44
CA CYS A 66 -4.50 -12.59 -0.53
C CYS A 66 -4.46 -13.34 0.79
N PHE A 67 -4.32 -12.65 1.94
CA PHE A 67 -3.90 -13.26 3.20
C PHE A 67 -4.80 -12.96 4.42
N TYR A 68 -5.87 -12.17 4.28
CA TYR A 68 -6.68 -11.70 5.42
C TYR A 68 -7.27 -12.78 6.32
N ARG A 69 -7.49 -14.00 5.80
CA ARG A 69 -7.97 -15.15 6.60
C ARG A 69 -6.86 -15.99 7.21
N SER A 70 -5.64 -15.81 6.74
CA SER A 70 -4.49 -16.67 7.07
C SER A 70 -3.51 -15.98 8.02
N ALA A 71 -3.58 -14.66 8.12
CA ALA A 71 -2.72 -13.83 8.94
C ALA A 71 -3.51 -12.69 9.61
N LYS A 72 -2.95 -12.15 10.70
CA LYS A 72 -3.42 -10.91 11.33
C LYS A 72 -2.69 -9.70 10.74
N LEU A 73 -3.36 -8.58 10.52
CA LEU A 73 -2.68 -7.30 10.27
C LEU A 73 -2.27 -6.63 11.58
N VAL A 74 -1.04 -6.14 11.63
CA VAL A 74 -0.53 -5.26 12.68
C VAL A 74 -0.19 -3.94 12.03
N GLU A 75 -0.85 -2.89 12.44
CA GLU A 75 -0.66 -1.56 11.88
C GLU A 75 0.30 -0.77 12.76
N PHE A 76 1.13 0.02 12.10
CA PHE A 76 1.94 1.05 12.71
C PHE A 76 1.48 2.38 12.14
N ASP A 77 0.98 3.26 13.00
CA ASP A 77 0.73 4.64 12.62
C ASP A 77 2.07 5.35 12.50
N GLY A 78 2.57 5.48 11.27
CA GLY A 78 3.74 6.29 10.99
C GLY A 78 3.38 7.77 11.03
N PRO A 79 4.38 8.66 11.17
CA PRO A 79 4.13 10.07 10.98
C PRO A 79 3.54 10.26 9.58
N GLY A 80 2.32 10.79 9.50
CA GLY A 80 1.65 11.14 8.24
C GLY A 80 2.42 12.22 7.47
N ASP A 81 1.74 12.95 6.56
CA ASP A 81 2.28 14.06 5.76
C ASP A 81 2.82 15.27 6.58
N VAL A 82 3.08 15.07 7.87
CA VAL A 82 3.67 16.04 8.80
C VAL A 82 5.19 15.95 8.71
N VAL A 83 5.86 17.10 8.64
CA VAL A 83 7.32 17.19 8.72
C VAL A 83 7.79 16.68 10.09
N GLY A 84 8.16 15.41 10.15
CA GLY A 84 8.72 14.78 11.35
C GLY A 84 10.17 15.17 11.60
N SER A 85 10.62 15.06 12.85
CA SER A 85 12.02 15.20 13.24
C SER A 85 12.91 14.18 12.51
N PRO A 86 14.23 14.44 12.37
CA PRO A 86 15.15 13.47 11.77
C PRO A 86 15.12 12.09 12.44
N GLU A 87 14.87 12.04 13.74
CA GLU A 87 14.73 10.78 14.47
C GLU A 87 13.45 10.04 14.11
N GLN A 88 12.33 10.73 13.94
CA GLN A 88 11.07 10.14 13.48
C GLN A 88 11.22 9.57 12.07
N GLN A 89 11.88 10.29 11.17
CA GLN A 89 12.18 9.81 9.82
C GLN A 89 13.07 8.55 9.85
N ARG A 90 14.09 8.55 10.73
CA ARG A 90 14.96 7.39 10.93
C ARG A 90 14.18 6.16 11.43
N ILE A 91 13.32 6.33 12.43
CA ILE A 91 12.50 5.23 12.98
C ILE A 91 11.51 4.74 11.93
N GLY A 92 10.82 5.64 11.22
CA GLY A 92 9.91 5.29 10.12
C GLY A 92 10.61 4.46 9.03
N GLY A 93 11.81 4.86 8.61
CA GLY A 93 12.62 4.09 7.66
C GLY A 93 12.97 2.68 8.17
N LEU A 94 13.35 2.55 9.44
CA LEU A 94 13.64 1.24 10.05
C LEU A 94 12.39 0.35 10.13
N VAL A 95 11.25 0.90 10.52
CA VAL A 95 9.97 0.17 10.58
C VAL A 95 9.55 -0.28 9.20
N HIS A 96 9.66 0.58 8.20
CA HIS A 96 9.35 0.25 6.81
C HIS A 96 10.24 -0.87 6.28
N THR A 97 11.57 -0.78 6.44
CA THR A 97 12.49 -1.86 6.04
C THR A 97 12.16 -3.17 6.76
N PHE A 98 11.92 -3.12 8.07
CA PHE A 98 11.55 -4.30 8.84
C PHE A 98 10.25 -4.94 8.33
N ALA A 99 9.20 -4.14 8.11
CA ALA A 99 7.90 -4.61 7.65
C ALA A 99 8.04 -5.25 6.26
N LYS A 100 8.75 -4.59 5.34
CA LYS A 100 8.94 -5.08 3.96
C LYS A 100 9.63 -6.44 3.95
N ASP A 101 10.75 -6.55 4.65
CA ASP A 101 11.53 -7.78 4.72
C ASP A 101 10.73 -8.91 5.40
N TYR A 102 10.10 -8.63 6.55
CA TYR A 102 9.28 -9.60 7.27
C TYR A 102 8.11 -10.09 6.43
N ASN A 103 7.35 -9.17 5.84
CA ASN A 103 6.16 -9.48 5.04
C ASN A 103 6.54 -10.31 3.81
N GLY A 104 7.69 -10.03 3.17
CA GLY A 104 8.21 -10.84 2.07
C GLY A 104 8.39 -12.32 2.46
N TRP A 105 9.07 -12.60 3.58
CA TRP A 105 9.22 -13.99 4.05
C TRP A 105 7.89 -14.62 4.50
N MET A 106 7.00 -13.84 5.14
CA MET A 106 5.69 -14.35 5.53
C MET A 106 4.83 -14.70 4.32
N ARG A 107 4.81 -13.85 3.28
CA ARG A 107 4.16 -14.11 2.00
C ARG A 107 4.68 -15.40 1.39
N GLU A 108 5.99 -15.54 1.23
CA GLU A 108 6.62 -16.75 0.68
C GLU A 108 6.19 -18.00 1.47
N HIS A 109 6.19 -17.92 2.81
CA HIS A 109 5.78 -19.02 3.67
C HIS A 109 4.30 -19.39 3.50
N LEU A 110 3.41 -18.41 3.49
CA LEU A 110 1.96 -18.65 3.35
C LEU A 110 1.62 -19.17 1.96
N VAL A 111 2.30 -18.70 0.91
CA VAL A 111 2.16 -19.24 -0.45
C VAL A 111 2.62 -20.69 -0.50
N ALA A 112 3.82 -20.99 0.00
CA ALA A 112 4.38 -22.34 0.00
C ALA A 112 3.55 -23.35 0.80
N THR A 113 2.78 -22.88 1.78
CA THR A 113 1.89 -23.72 2.62
C THR A 113 0.43 -23.71 2.18
N GLY A 114 0.11 -23.15 1.01
CA GLY A 114 -1.25 -23.13 0.46
C GLY A 114 -2.24 -22.26 1.25
N ARG A 115 -1.74 -21.27 1.99
CA ARG A 115 -2.52 -20.34 2.81
C ARG A 115 -2.81 -19.00 2.10
N THR A 116 -2.56 -18.91 0.80
CA THR A 116 -2.99 -17.79 -0.04
C THR A 116 -4.36 -18.06 -0.65
N ARG A 117 -5.15 -17.01 -0.85
CA ARG A 117 -6.41 -17.03 -1.63
C ARG A 117 -6.23 -16.57 -3.07
N CYS A 118 -5.10 -15.95 -3.35
CA CYS A 118 -4.77 -15.44 -4.66
C CYS A 118 -4.23 -16.56 -5.55
N PRO A 119 -4.58 -16.59 -6.84
CA PRO A 119 -3.85 -17.34 -7.85
C PRO A 119 -2.35 -17.03 -7.79
N ALA A 120 -1.51 -17.99 -8.20
CA ALA A 120 -0.04 -17.81 -8.17
C ALA A 120 0.43 -16.62 -9.01
N GLU A 121 -0.34 -16.25 -10.04
CA GLU A 121 -0.03 -15.14 -10.94
C GLU A 121 -0.56 -13.78 -10.46
N SER A 122 -1.33 -13.76 -9.37
CA SER A 122 -1.86 -12.52 -8.79
C SER A 122 -0.81 -11.87 -7.89
N ASP A 123 -0.48 -10.62 -8.20
CA ASP A 123 0.47 -9.81 -7.46
C ASP A 123 -0.09 -8.39 -7.33
N PRO A 124 -0.84 -8.10 -6.24
CA PRO A 124 -1.49 -6.81 -6.07
C PRO A 124 -0.53 -5.63 -6.02
N ASP A 125 0.67 -5.85 -5.48
CA ASP A 125 1.72 -4.84 -5.38
C ASP A 125 2.35 -4.53 -6.73
N ALA A 126 2.59 -5.55 -7.55
CA ALA A 126 3.03 -5.36 -8.91
C ALA A 126 1.93 -4.72 -9.78
N ALA A 127 0.67 -5.08 -9.57
CA ALA A 127 -0.45 -4.42 -10.24
C ALA A 127 -0.50 -2.94 -9.86
N TRP A 128 -0.35 -2.59 -8.58
CA TRP A 128 -0.26 -1.21 -8.11
C TRP A 128 0.91 -0.44 -8.73
N SER A 129 2.10 -1.05 -8.78
CA SER A 129 3.27 -0.44 -9.43
C SER A 129 3.04 -0.19 -10.93
N ASP A 130 2.46 -1.16 -11.63
CA ASP A 130 2.11 -1.03 -13.06
C ASP A 130 1.07 0.09 -13.27
N MET A 131 0.13 0.27 -12.33
CA MET A 131 -0.86 1.36 -12.37
C MET A 131 -0.19 2.71 -12.18
N ILE A 132 0.74 2.86 -11.24
CA ILE A 132 1.51 4.10 -11.04
C ILE A 132 2.26 4.47 -12.33
N GLU A 133 2.89 3.51 -13.00
CA GLU A 133 3.59 3.77 -14.27
C GLU A 133 2.63 4.23 -15.39
N LEU A 134 1.41 3.68 -15.43
CA LEU A 134 0.38 4.03 -16.40
C LEU A 134 -0.14 5.47 -16.22
N VAL A 135 -0.33 5.88 -14.97
CA VAL A 135 -0.93 7.18 -14.61
C VAL A 135 0.13 8.28 -14.45
N GLY A 136 1.39 7.90 -14.19
CA GLY A 136 2.47 8.80 -13.85
C GLY A 136 2.45 9.23 -12.38
N PRO A 137 3.58 9.71 -11.83
CA PRO A 137 3.59 10.33 -10.52
C PRO A 137 2.78 11.64 -10.56
N PRO A 138 2.12 12.05 -9.47
CA PRO A 138 1.39 13.31 -9.43
C PRO A 138 2.36 14.49 -9.50
N PRO A 139 2.13 15.45 -10.43
CA PRO A 139 2.15 16.84 -9.98
C PRO A 139 1.02 17.73 -10.53
N ASN A 140 0.17 17.25 -11.47
CA ASN A 140 -0.83 18.09 -12.17
C ASN A 140 -2.09 17.33 -12.70
N GLY A 141 -2.77 16.53 -11.87
CA GLY A 141 -4.18 16.14 -12.16
C GLY A 141 -4.48 14.68 -12.51
N VAL A 142 -3.52 13.76 -12.35
CA VAL A 142 -3.80 12.31 -12.33
C VAL A 142 -3.26 11.73 -11.03
N GLY A 143 -4.17 11.29 -10.18
CA GLY A 143 -3.88 10.77 -8.84
C GLY A 143 -4.30 9.31 -8.74
N LEU A 144 -3.52 8.49 -8.04
CA LEU A 144 -3.88 7.11 -7.74
C LEU A 144 -4.03 6.98 -6.23
N SER A 145 -5.16 6.47 -5.77
CA SER A 145 -5.36 6.12 -4.36
C SER A 145 -5.91 4.71 -4.24
N GLN A 146 -5.52 4.04 -3.17
CA GLN A 146 -5.88 2.66 -2.94
C GLN A 146 -7.10 2.56 -2.04
N GLY A 147 -8.15 1.89 -2.53
CA GLY A 147 -9.23 1.36 -1.71
C GLY A 147 -8.99 -0.12 -1.45
N VAL A 148 -9.27 -0.58 -0.23
CA VAL A 148 -9.10 -1.99 0.13
C VAL A 148 -10.44 -2.59 0.55
N TRP A 149 -11.00 -3.43 -0.32
CA TRP A 149 -12.09 -4.34 0.05
C TRP A 149 -11.53 -5.75 0.22
N LEU A 150 -12.01 -6.47 1.25
CA LEU A 150 -11.61 -7.85 1.59
C LEU A 150 -11.84 -8.90 0.47
N ALA A 151 -12.39 -8.48 -0.68
CA ALA A 151 -12.72 -9.32 -1.82
C ALA A 151 -11.95 -8.97 -3.11
N ALA A 152 -11.52 -7.72 -3.28
CA ALA A 152 -10.78 -7.26 -4.45
C ALA A 152 -10.07 -5.93 -4.15
N PRO A 153 -8.90 -5.68 -4.74
CA PRO A 153 -8.28 -4.36 -4.70
C PRO A 153 -9.15 -3.35 -5.46
N GLU A 154 -9.29 -2.16 -4.88
CA GLU A 154 -9.91 -1.01 -5.52
C GLU A 154 -8.82 0.01 -5.84
N PHE A 155 -8.80 0.44 -7.10
CA PHE A 155 -7.88 1.45 -7.60
C PHE A 155 -8.73 2.68 -7.95
N ARG A 156 -8.59 3.74 -7.17
CA ARG A 156 -9.18 5.03 -7.54
C ARG A 156 -8.16 5.80 -8.36
N ILE A 157 -8.53 6.12 -9.60
CA ILE A 157 -7.70 6.86 -10.55
C ILE A 157 -8.38 8.18 -10.90
N GLU A 158 -7.77 9.30 -10.54
CA GLU A 158 -8.21 10.61 -11.00
C GLU A 158 -7.64 10.86 -12.40
N VAL A 159 -8.45 11.32 -13.35
CA VAL A 159 -8.01 11.58 -14.74
C VAL A 159 -8.68 12.83 -15.32
N THR A 160 -8.06 13.39 -16.36
CA THR A 160 -8.76 14.36 -17.22
C THR A 160 -9.70 13.63 -18.21
N PRO A 161 -10.79 14.27 -18.68
CA PRO A 161 -11.71 13.63 -19.62
C PRO A 161 -11.04 13.04 -20.88
N GLY A 162 -9.97 13.67 -21.38
CA GLY A 162 -9.25 13.23 -22.57
C GLY A 162 -8.39 11.98 -22.36
N GLU A 163 -8.16 11.57 -21.11
CA GLU A 163 -7.32 10.43 -20.76
C GLU A 163 -8.12 9.21 -20.31
N LEU A 164 -9.42 9.40 -20.04
CA LEU A 164 -10.32 8.40 -19.47
C LEU A 164 -10.24 7.04 -20.17
N GLU A 165 -10.40 7.02 -21.49
CA GLU A 165 -10.42 5.77 -22.26
C GLU A 165 -9.08 5.04 -22.21
N ARG A 166 -7.98 5.76 -22.46
CA ARG A 166 -6.60 5.22 -22.40
C ARG A 166 -6.30 4.63 -21.02
N VAL A 167 -6.63 5.35 -19.95
CA VAL A 167 -6.34 4.94 -18.58
C VAL A 167 -7.19 3.73 -18.19
N LEU A 168 -8.48 3.72 -18.50
CA LEU A 168 -9.36 2.58 -18.24
C LEU A 168 -8.91 1.31 -18.98
N GLU A 169 -8.57 1.42 -20.27
CA GLU A 169 -8.07 0.29 -21.05
C GLU A 169 -6.75 -0.24 -20.49
N GLY A 170 -5.80 0.65 -20.19
CA GLY A 170 -4.52 0.29 -19.59
C GLY A 170 -4.69 -0.38 -18.23
N ALA A 171 -5.51 0.19 -17.36
CA ALA A 171 -5.75 -0.33 -16.02
C ALA A 171 -6.44 -1.70 -16.06
N CYS A 172 -7.47 -1.88 -16.91
CA CYS A 172 -8.05 -3.20 -17.12
C CYS A 172 -7.06 -4.20 -17.73
N ALA A 173 -6.13 -3.77 -18.60
CA ALA A 173 -5.10 -4.64 -19.14
C ALA A 173 -4.11 -5.10 -18.04
N VAL A 174 -3.74 -4.21 -17.11
CA VAL A 174 -2.92 -4.56 -15.93
C VAL A 174 -3.61 -5.64 -15.10
N LEU A 175 -4.88 -5.43 -14.71
CA LEU A 175 -5.63 -6.39 -13.90
C LEU A 175 -5.77 -7.75 -14.60
N LYS A 176 -6.10 -7.76 -15.90
CA LYS A 176 -6.19 -8.99 -16.69
C LYS A 176 -4.85 -9.74 -16.78
N ARG A 177 -3.76 -9.02 -17.05
CA ARG A 177 -2.40 -9.60 -17.11
C ARG A 177 -2.01 -10.28 -15.80
N ARG A 178 -2.45 -9.73 -14.67
CA ARG A 178 -2.18 -10.25 -13.31
C ARG A 178 -3.27 -11.22 -12.80
N ARG A 179 -4.24 -11.61 -13.65
CA ARG A 179 -5.40 -12.45 -13.28
C ARG A 179 -6.16 -11.96 -12.05
N MET A 180 -6.24 -10.64 -11.88
CA MET A 180 -6.92 -10.00 -10.77
C MET A 180 -8.28 -9.46 -11.22
N ARG A 181 -9.22 -9.49 -10.29
CA ARG A 181 -10.42 -8.63 -10.36
C ARG A 181 -10.13 -7.39 -9.53
N GLY A 182 -10.68 -6.26 -9.93
CA GLY A 182 -10.52 -5.01 -9.22
C GLY A 182 -11.55 -4.02 -9.69
N LEU A 183 -11.90 -3.10 -8.80
CA LEU A 183 -12.72 -1.96 -9.13
C LEU A 183 -11.78 -0.83 -9.52
N ILE A 184 -12.02 -0.23 -10.68
CA ILE A 184 -11.40 1.05 -11.03
C ILE A 184 -12.46 2.12 -10.80
N ASP A 185 -12.21 3.01 -9.85
CA ASP A 185 -13.03 4.22 -9.66
C ASP A 185 -12.34 5.40 -10.36
N VAL A 186 -12.92 5.88 -11.46
CA VAL A 186 -12.34 7.02 -12.18
C VAL A 186 -13.01 8.33 -11.79
N VAL A 187 -12.20 9.28 -11.29
CA VAL A 187 -12.66 10.63 -10.95
C VAL A 187 -12.25 11.61 -12.04
N ILE A 188 -13.22 12.25 -12.69
CA ILE A 188 -12.97 13.22 -13.76
C ILE A 188 -12.86 14.64 -13.18
N GLU A 189 -11.70 15.29 -13.34
CA GLU A 189 -11.52 16.69 -12.94
C GLU A 189 -12.61 17.59 -13.58
N ARG A 190 -13.36 18.34 -12.75
CA ARG A 190 -14.49 19.25 -13.08
C ARG A 190 -15.90 18.67 -13.19
N GLY A 191 -16.13 17.45 -12.71
CA GLY A 191 -17.49 16.98 -12.46
C GLY A 191 -17.45 15.64 -11.79
N ALA A 192 -17.61 15.61 -10.47
CA ALA A 192 -17.56 14.44 -9.60
C ALA A 192 -18.47 13.30 -10.09
N ARG A 193 -17.99 12.55 -11.08
CA ARG A 193 -18.60 11.35 -11.62
C ARG A 193 -17.55 10.27 -11.46
N SER A 194 -17.83 9.35 -10.54
CA SER A 194 -17.14 8.07 -10.39
C SER A 194 -17.65 7.11 -11.45
N ILE A 195 -16.76 6.57 -12.28
CA ILE A 195 -17.09 5.43 -13.14
C ILE A 195 -16.45 4.21 -12.50
N GLU A 196 -17.27 3.30 -11.99
CA GLU A 196 -16.81 2.01 -11.47
C GLU A 196 -16.74 1.01 -12.63
N VAL A 197 -15.55 0.46 -12.86
CA VAL A 197 -15.33 -0.56 -13.90
C VAL A 197 -14.82 -1.85 -13.25
N ASP A 198 -15.62 -2.91 -13.32
CA ASP A 198 -15.17 -4.27 -13.03
C ASP A 198 -14.47 -4.87 -14.26
N CYS A 199 -13.14 -4.93 -14.21
CA CYS A 199 -12.33 -5.52 -15.29
C CYS A 199 -12.42 -7.07 -15.35
N GLY A 200 -13.32 -7.69 -14.56
CA GLY A 200 -13.39 -9.11 -14.26
C GLY A 200 -14.35 -9.99 -15.07
N ARG A 201 -14.94 -9.51 -16.18
CA ARG A 201 -15.72 -10.36 -17.10
C ARG A 201 -15.41 -10.13 -18.58
N ARG A 202 -14.86 -11.17 -19.22
CA ARG A 202 -15.41 -11.70 -20.47
C ARG A 202 -15.90 -13.11 -20.16
#